data_AF-A0A3P6V9X4-F1
#
_entry.id   AF-A0A3P6V9X4-F1
#
_cell.length_a   1.000
_cell.length_b   1.000
_cell.length_c   1.000
_cell.angle_alpha   90.00
_cell.angle_beta   90.00
_cell.angle_gamma   90.00
#
_symmetry.space_group_name_H-M   'P 1'
#
loop_
_entity.id
_entity.type
_entity.pdbx_description
1 polymer ?
#
loop_
_entity_poly.entity_id
_entity_poly.type
_entity_poly.pdbx_seq_one_letter_code
_entity_poly.pdbx_strand_id
1 'polypeptide(L)'
;MAENEAKARKKLEDAEKKAKGGSGFLSGLFGNAKAEEAADLFVQEDSETVFACEENGCGMIFDDVCTFEDHYEQCHRYQCAICGRQFSNLHCLEIHADENHCSIFKIKRDRNPPIALFRCYESSCPQTYTNPEERNCHTKEVHGITDLSLFVKRRKLPRKEVKIATGMNEAGNLFKISKLWREAGDAFVRSAEIHAAATDRKHDAASNYAEAANCYRKVNPQQAIDCLMKTAETYTDMGRFNMAAKYHCTMAEIFESDAPDMAQAMAHYQEAADFYKGEESRSSATKCMIKVAQYAAQLEDYKRAIKIFEEVATWEADHQTLKYAAKNHFFQALLCHLCSDLRSRRIRGVTEKFNTQNALKRYEEISPSFVDSREYKLINELISCLEDKNQVKFTEVVKTFDKISRLDQWHTSLLVKIKRSCGDEDDDDLK
;
A
#
# COMPACT_ATOMS: atom_id res chain seq x y z
N MET A 1 16.43 -19.33 6.96
CA MET A 1 16.75 -18.07 7.68
C MET A 1 18.25 -17.78 7.61
N ALA A 2 19.12 -18.62 8.18
CA ALA A 2 20.58 -18.43 8.13
C ALA A 2 21.19 -18.44 6.71
N GLU A 3 20.63 -19.23 5.78
CA GLU A 3 21.12 -19.32 4.40
C GLU A 3 20.78 -18.07 3.55
N ASN A 4 19.61 -17.47 3.79
CA ASN A 4 19.21 -16.22 3.14
C ASN A 4 19.98 -15.02 3.73
N GLU A 5 20.27 -15.05 5.02
CA GLU A 5 21.13 -14.06 5.68
C GLU A 5 22.58 -14.18 5.19
N ALA A 6 23.09 -15.39 4.98
CA ALA A 6 24.42 -15.64 4.42
C ALA A 6 24.51 -15.21 2.95
N LYS A 7 23.49 -15.46 2.12
CA LYS A 7 23.42 -14.95 0.74
C LYS A 7 23.38 -13.42 0.70
N ALA A 8 22.62 -12.78 1.58
CA ALA A 8 22.56 -11.33 1.65
C ALA A 8 23.87 -10.72 2.15
N ARG A 9 24.51 -11.31 3.17
CA ARG A 9 25.84 -10.89 3.65
C ARG A 9 26.91 -11.07 2.58
N LYS A 10 26.89 -12.17 1.83
CA LYS A 10 27.84 -12.41 0.73
C LYS A 10 27.68 -11.39 -0.39
N LYS A 11 26.43 -11.07 -0.78
CA LYS A 11 26.14 -10.00 -1.75
C LYS A 11 26.58 -8.61 -1.25
N LEU A 12 26.43 -8.34 0.05
CA LEU A 12 26.94 -7.11 0.70
C LEU A 12 28.47 -7.06 0.75
N GLU A 13 29.14 -8.18 1.02
CA GLU A 13 30.59 -8.28 1.11
C GLU A 13 31.25 -8.18 -0.27
N ASP A 14 30.62 -8.74 -1.30
CA ASP A 14 31.04 -8.60 -2.70
C ASP A 14 30.82 -7.15 -3.19
N ALA A 15 29.74 -6.48 -2.74
CA ALA A 15 29.51 -5.06 -2.98
C ALA A 15 30.56 -4.16 -2.30
N GLU A 16 30.95 -4.46 -1.05
CA GLU A 16 32.02 -3.73 -0.36
C GLU A 16 33.40 -3.94 -1.00
N LYS A 17 33.69 -5.14 -1.49
CA LYS A 17 34.96 -5.45 -2.17
C LYS A 17 35.08 -4.71 -3.50
N LYS A 18 33.99 -4.65 -4.28
CA LYS A 18 33.93 -3.85 -5.51
C LYS A 18 34.05 -2.35 -5.24
N ALA A 19 33.42 -1.83 -4.17
CA ALA A 19 33.53 -0.43 -3.75
C ALA A 19 34.94 -0.03 -3.24
N LYS A 20 35.76 -1.01 -2.82
CA LYS A 20 37.17 -0.81 -2.42
C LYS A 20 38.16 -1.04 -3.57
N GLY A 21 37.72 -1.61 -4.70
CA GLY A 21 38.55 -1.98 -5.86
C GLY A 21 38.96 -0.84 -6.80
N GLY A 22 38.40 0.36 -6.61
CA GLY A 22 38.81 1.56 -7.35
C GLY A 22 39.48 2.59 -6.43
N SER A 23 40.76 2.42 -6.12
CA SER A 23 41.55 3.50 -5.51
C SER A 23 42.90 3.65 -6.19
N GLY A 24 42.92 4.53 -7.19
CA GLY A 24 44.13 5.25 -7.57
C GLY A 24 44.56 6.17 -6.43
N PHE A 25 45.87 6.30 -6.27
CA PHE A 25 46.64 6.76 -5.11
C PHE A 25 46.36 8.16 -4.51
N LEU A 26 45.37 8.95 -4.94
CA LEU A 26 45.14 10.29 -4.37
C LEU A 26 43.67 10.69 -4.33
N SER A 27 42.92 10.29 -3.29
CA SER A 27 41.77 11.09 -2.83
C SER A 27 41.35 10.67 -1.41
N GLY A 28 41.98 11.30 -0.43
CA GLY A 28 41.41 11.44 0.91
C GLY A 28 40.68 12.77 0.98
N LEU A 29 39.70 12.84 1.87
CA LEU A 29 38.87 13.99 2.29
C LEU A 29 37.47 14.08 1.62
N PHE A 30 36.45 14.04 2.48
CA PHE A 30 34.99 14.17 2.24
C PHE A 30 34.21 12.87 1.99
N GLY A 31 33.82 12.25 3.10
CA GLY A 31 32.80 11.20 3.16
C GLY A 31 31.40 11.81 3.15
N ASN A 32 30.66 11.57 2.07
CA ASN A 32 29.20 11.38 2.06
C ASN A 32 28.65 10.95 0.69
N ALA A 33 29.47 10.84 -0.36
CA ALA A 33 29.02 10.51 -1.72
C ALA A 33 28.87 9.00 -2.04
N LYS A 34 29.32 8.09 -1.14
CA LYS A 34 29.40 6.65 -1.47
C LYS A 34 28.06 5.89 -1.45
N ALA A 35 27.02 6.43 -0.80
CA ALA A 35 25.72 5.76 -0.74
C ALA A 35 24.86 6.06 -1.98
N GLU A 36 24.90 7.30 -2.49
CA GLU A 36 24.26 7.68 -3.76
C GLU A 36 24.95 7.01 -4.95
N GLU A 37 26.29 6.97 -4.98
CA GLU A 37 27.04 6.34 -6.07
C GLU A 37 26.88 4.81 -6.07
N ALA A 38 26.70 4.19 -4.89
CA ALA A 38 26.34 2.77 -4.81
C ALA A 38 24.91 2.51 -5.31
N ALA A 39 23.95 3.39 -5.00
CA ALA A 39 22.58 3.28 -5.50
C ALA A 39 22.50 3.45 -7.03
N ASP A 40 23.30 4.36 -7.60
CA ASP A 40 23.40 4.53 -9.07
C ASP A 40 24.13 3.36 -9.75
N LEU A 41 25.14 2.76 -9.09
CA LEU A 41 25.76 1.50 -9.55
C LEU A 41 24.78 0.31 -9.46
N PHE A 42 23.83 0.31 -8.52
CA PHE A 42 22.76 -0.70 -8.45
C PHE A 42 21.64 -0.49 -9.49
N VAL A 43 21.46 0.74 -10.00
CA VAL A 43 20.60 1.01 -11.17
C VAL A 43 21.32 0.64 -12.48
N GLN A 44 22.66 0.50 -12.47
CA GLN A 44 23.49 0.19 -13.64
C GLN A 44 24.03 -1.26 -13.76
N GLU A 45 23.91 -2.13 -12.77
CA GLU A 45 24.17 -3.58 -12.92
C GLU A 45 22.83 -4.35 -12.87
N ASP A 46 22.03 -4.40 -13.95
CA ASP A 46 22.11 -5.46 -14.98
C ASP A 46 22.82 -5.04 -16.27
N SER A 47 24.15 -4.89 -16.20
CA SER A 47 25.01 -5.13 -17.37
C SER A 47 25.70 -6.49 -17.23
N GLU A 48 24.94 -7.55 -16.91
CA GLU A 48 25.11 -8.73 -17.75
C GLU A 48 24.84 -8.21 -19.17
N THR A 49 25.65 -8.53 -20.18
CA THR A 49 25.37 -8.06 -21.54
C THR A 49 24.03 -8.65 -21.97
N VAL A 50 22.95 -7.94 -21.63
CA VAL A 50 21.59 -8.30 -21.94
C VAL A 50 21.49 -8.05 -23.43
N PHE A 51 21.54 -9.12 -24.21
CA PHE A 51 21.38 -9.00 -25.65
C PHE A 51 19.92 -8.65 -25.90
N ALA A 52 19.65 -7.36 -26.04
CA ALA A 52 18.32 -6.86 -26.38
C ALA A 52 18.23 -6.76 -27.90
N CYS A 53 17.22 -7.41 -28.49
CA CYS A 53 16.95 -7.23 -29.90
C CYS A 53 16.25 -5.88 -30.12
N GLU A 54 16.95 -4.93 -30.75
CA GLU A 54 16.45 -3.58 -31.03
C GLU A 54 15.72 -3.49 -32.39
N GLU A 55 15.76 -4.56 -33.18
CA GLU A 55 15.20 -4.60 -34.53
C GLU A 55 13.67 -4.44 -34.54
N ASN A 56 13.22 -3.35 -35.18
CA ASN A 56 11.82 -2.97 -35.39
C ASN A 56 10.94 -3.12 -34.13
N GLY A 57 11.47 -2.82 -32.94
CA GLY A 57 10.74 -2.90 -31.67
C GLY A 57 10.55 -4.33 -31.15
N CYS A 58 11.51 -5.23 -31.36
CA CYS A 58 11.48 -6.60 -30.80
C CYS A 58 11.46 -6.62 -29.28
N GLY A 59 12.43 -5.94 -28.67
CA GLY A 59 12.54 -5.81 -27.21
C GLY A 59 12.70 -7.14 -26.47
N MET A 60 12.96 -8.24 -27.19
CA MET A 60 13.29 -9.53 -26.59
C MET A 60 14.69 -9.44 -25.99
N ILE A 61 14.81 -9.97 -24.79
CA ILE A 61 16.01 -9.92 -23.96
C ILE A 61 16.51 -11.35 -23.81
N PHE A 62 17.80 -11.54 -24.07
CA PHE A 62 18.48 -12.83 -24.01
C PHE A 62 19.66 -12.77 -23.06
N ASP A 63 19.83 -13.87 -22.33
CA ASP A 63 20.84 -14.02 -21.29
C ASP A 63 22.14 -14.64 -21.86
N ASP A 64 22.12 -15.15 -23.10
CA ASP A 64 23.26 -15.78 -23.79
C ASP A 64 23.32 -15.41 -25.29
N VAL A 65 24.53 -15.27 -25.83
CA VAL A 65 24.80 -14.91 -27.25
C VAL A 65 24.18 -15.94 -28.19
N CYS A 66 24.31 -17.24 -27.89
CA CYS A 66 23.80 -18.29 -28.76
C CYS A 66 22.27 -18.19 -28.87
N THR A 67 21.59 -17.89 -27.76
CA THR A 67 20.13 -17.72 -27.75
C THR A 67 19.65 -16.45 -28.47
N PHE A 68 20.46 -15.38 -28.46
CA PHE A 68 20.21 -14.18 -29.24
C PHE A 68 20.41 -14.42 -30.74
N GLU A 69 21.49 -15.11 -31.12
CA GLU A 69 21.76 -15.48 -32.51
C GLU A 69 20.66 -16.39 -33.06
N ASP A 70 20.24 -17.41 -32.32
CA ASP A 70 19.10 -18.27 -32.66
C ASP A 70 17.81 -17.46 -32.83
N HIS A 71 17.55 -16.50 -31.95
CA HIS A 71 16.40 -15.60 -32.07
C HIS A 71 16.49 -14.72 -33.32
N TYR A 72 17.64 -14.12 -33.58
CA TYR A 72 17.85 -13.28 -34.74
C TYR A 72 17.67 -14.08 -36.04
N GLU A 73 18.24 -15.30 -36.09
CA GLU A 73 18.08 -16.22 -37.22
C GLU A 73 16.62 -16.63 -37.44
N GLN A 74 15.88 -16.90 -36.37
CA GLN A 74 14.50 -17.37 -36.46
C GLN A 74 13.46 -16.26 -36.61
N CYS A 75 13.71 -15.04 -36.12
CA CYS A 75 12.71 -13.96 -36.03
C CYS A 75 13.01 -12.75 -36.92
N HIS A 76 14.28 -12.49 -37.25
CA HIS A 76 14.72 -11.24 -37.89
C HIS A 76 15.41 -11.43 -39.24
N ARG A 77 16.09 -12.56 -39.46
CA ARG A 77 16.90 -12.84 -40.66
C ARG A 77 16.20 -12.56 -41.99
N TYR A 78 14.90 -12.80 -42.07
CA TYR A 78 14.10 -12.58 -43.27
C TYR A 78 12.88 -11.67 -42.98
N GLN A 79 13.10 -10.56 -42.29
CA GLN A 79 12.10 -9.54 -42.03
C GLN A 79 12.16 -8.39 -43.05
N CYS A 80 11.00 -7.93 -43.55
CA CYS A 80 10.96 -6.73 -44.37
C CYS A 80 11.11 -5.46 -43.53
N ALA A 81 12.14 -4.66 -43.81
CA ALA A 81 12.41 -3.40 -43.11
C ALA A 81 11.32 -2.33 -43.29
N ILE A 82 10.49 -2.44 -44.34
CA ILE A 82 9.48 -1.41 -44.68
C ILE A 82 8.13 -1.72 -44.02
N CYS A 83 7.69 -2.98 -44.03
CA CYS A 83 6.37 -3.36 -43.51
C CYS A 83 6.41 -4.27 -42.26
N GLY A 84 7.60 -4.67 -41.81
CA GLY A 84 7.81 -5.47 -40.61
C GLY A 84 7.35 -6.93 -40.70
N ARG A 85 6.90 -7.41 -41.87
CA ARG A 85 6.47 -8.80 -42.08
C ARG A 85 7.65 -9.76 -42.10
N GLN A 86 7.46 -10.94 -41.55
CA GLN A 86 8.46 -12.00 -41.47
C GLN A 86 8.22 -13.07 -42.54
N PHE A 87 9.29 -13.49 -43.21
CA PHE A 87 9.30 -14.50 -44.27
C PHE A 87 10.10 -15.74 -43.85
N SER A 88 9.85 -16.88 -44.51
CA SER A 88 10.52 -18.15 -44.20
C SER A 88 11.93 -18.26 -44.79
N ASN A 89 12.22 -17.54 -45.87
CA ASN A 89 13.52 -17.52 -46.53
C ASN A 89 13.77 -16.17 -47.24
N LEU A 90 15.02 -15.93 -47.66
CA LEU A 90 15.45 -14.71 -48.35
C LEU A 90 14.67 -14.49 -49.66
N HIS A 91 14.45 -15.55 -50.43
CA HIS A 91 13.78 -15.50 -51.73
C HIS A 91 12.34 -14.96 -51.60
N CYS A 92 11.60 -15.38 -50.58
CA CYS A 92 10.24 -14.89 -50.31
C CYS A 92 10.24 -13.42 -49.83
N LEU A 93 11.26 -13.00 -49.08
CA LEU A 93 11.43 -11.60 -48.69
C LEU A 93 11.72 -10.71 -49.91
N GLU A 94 12.59 -11.16 -50.82
CA GLU A 94 12.91 -10.44 -52.07
C GLU A 94 11.70 -10.31 -52.99
N ILE A 95 10.94 -11.39 -53.18
CA ILE A 95 9.68 -11.36 -53.93
C ILE A 95 8.72 -10.34 -53.33
N HIS A 96 8.58 -10.32 -52.00
CA HIS A 96 7.73 -9.35 -51.33
C HIS A 96 8.20 -7.91 -51.53
N ALA A 97 9.52 -7.66 -51.40
CA ALA A 97 10.11 -6.34 -51.59
C ALA A 97 9.91 -5.84 -53.02
N ASP A 98 10.11 -6.70 -54.02
CA ASP A 98 9.88 -6.38 -55.43
C ASP A 98 8.40 -6.06 -55.69
N GLU A 99 7.49 -6.93 -55.29
CA GLU A 99 6.06 -6.81 -55.63
C GLU A 99 5.36 -5.65 -54.90
N ASN A 100 5.76 -5.37 -53.65
CA ASN A 100 5.03 -4.42 -52.79
C ASN A 100 5.76 -3.09 -52.57
N HIS A 101 7.09 -3.10 -52.57
CA HIS A 101 7.90 -1.95 -52.16
C HIS A 101 8.77 -1.37 -53.29
N CYS A 102 9.04 -2.12 -54.37
CA CYS A 102 9.86 -1.63 -55.47
C CYS A 102 9.04 -0.82 -56.49
N SER A 103 9.32 0.48 -56.58
CA SER A 103 8.68 1.38 -57.56
C SER A 103 8.97 0.98 -59.02
N ILE A 104 10.14 0.37 -59.27
CA ILE A 104 10.52 -0.10 -60.62
C ILE A 104 9.61 -1.24 -61.08
N PHE A 105 9.20 -2.14 -60.15
CA PHE A 105 8.30 -3.24 -60.46
C PHE A 105 6.94 -2.71 -60.95
N LYS A 106 6.39 -1.72 -60.24
CA LYS A 106 5.13 -1.04 -60.63
C LYS A 106 5.25 -0.37 -62.00
N ILE A 107 6.32 0.39 -62.23
CA ILE A 107 6.56 1.09 -63.51
C ILE A 107 6.70 0.10 -64.68
N LYS A 108 7.40 -1.03 -64.50
CA LYS A 108 7.57 -2.05 -65.54
C LYS A 108 6.24 -2.71 -65.92
N ARG A 109 5.41 -3.02 -64.93
CA ARG A 109 4.07 -3.57 -65.12
C ARG A 109 3.16 -2.59 -65.86
N ASP A 110 3.17 -1.32 -65.47
CA ASP A 110 2.28 -0.30 -66.05
C ASP A 110 2.67 0.07 -67.50
N ARG A 111 3.96 -0.05 -67.86
CA ARG A 111 4.45 0.19 -69.23
C ARG A 111 4.23 -0.97 -70.19
N ASN A 112 4.26 -2.22 -69.71
CA ASN A 112 4.08 -3.41 -70.53
C ASN A 112 3.31 -4.50 -69.75
N PRO A 113 1.97 -4.47 -69.77
CA PRO A 113 1.15 -5.40 -68.98
C PRO A 113 1.41 -6.91 -69.17
N PRO A 114 1.73 -7.44 -70.38
CA PRO A 114 1.96 -8.89 -70.57
C PRO A 114 3.36 -9.38 -70.12
N ILE A 115 4.17 -8.55 -69.47
CA ILE A 115 5.51 -8.96 -69.02
C ILE A 115 5.44 -9.88 -67.79
N ALA A 116 6.05 -11.06 -67.88
CA ALA A 116 6.10 -12.02 -66.78
C ALA A 116 7.12 -11.56 -65.71
N LEU A 117 6.61 -11.00 -64.60
CA LEU A 117 7.44 -10.44 -63.51
C LEU A 117 7.29 -11.19 -62.18
N PHE A 118 6.23 -11.99 -62.01
CA PHE A 118 5.95 -12.68 -60.74
C PHE A 118 6.76 -13.99 -60.67
N ARG A 119 7.78 -14.02 -59.82
CA ARG A 119 8.65 -15.20 -59.61
C ARG A 119 7.95 -16.24 -58.74
N CYS A 120 8.19 -17.54 -59.00
CA CYS A 120 7.73 -18.62 -58.12
C CYS A 120 8.29 -18.48 -56.70
N TYR A 121 7.54 -18.88 -55.67
CA TYR A 121 8.01 -18.86 -54.27
C TYR A 121 9.08 -19.92 -53.94
N GLU A 122 9.26 -20.92 -54.81
CA GLU A 122 10.32 -21.91 -54.68
C GLU A 122 11.62 -21.37 -55.29
N SER A 123 12.68 -21.28 -54.48
CA SER A 123 13.96 -20.66 -54.86
C SER A 123 14.68 -21.35 -56.01
N SER A 124 14.43 -22.66 -56.18
CA SER A 124 15.02 -23.48 -57.23
C SER A 124 14.22 -23.46 -58.55
N CYS A 125 13.05 -22.82 -58.58
CA CYS A 125 12.18 -22.80 -59.75
C CYS A 125 12.41 -21.53 -60.60
N PRO A 126 12.83 -21.65 -61.89
CA PRO A 126 13.11 -20.50 -62.75
C PRO A 126 11.86 -19.87 -63.38
N GLN A 127 10.66 -20.37 -63.06
CA GLN A 127 9.42 -19.95 -63.73
C GLN A 127 8.94 -18.57 -63.25
N THR A 128 8.51 -17.76 -64.22
CA THR A 128 7.95 -16.42 -64.01
C THR A 128 6.58 -16.29 -64.66
N TYR A 129 5.68 -15.56 -64.02
CA TYR A 129 4.27 -15.47 -64.40
C TYR A 129 3.84 -14.03 -64.64
N THR A 130 2.76 -13.87 -65.41
CA THR A 130 2.15 -12.57 -65.68
C THR A 130 1.29 -12.10 -64.53
N ASN A 131 0.65 -13.04 -63.82
CA ASN A 131 -0.25 -12.76 -62.71
C ASN A 131 0.14 -13.54 -61.44
N PRO A 132 -0.11 -12.98 -60.23
CA PRO A 132 0.09 -13.68 -58.97
C PRO A 132 -0.73 -14.96 -58.84
N GLU A 133 -1.91 -15.01 -59.47
CA GLU A 133 -2.83 -16.16 -59.41
C GLU A 133 -2.27 -17.38 -60.16
N GLU A 134 -1.69 -17.14 -61.35
CA GLU A 134 -1.01 -18.18 -62.14
C GLU A 134 0.21 -18.73 -61.39
N ARG A 135 1.01 -17.84 -60.79
CA ARG A 135 2.12 -18.21 -59.91
C ARG A 135 1.65 -19.08 -58.75
N ASN A 136 0.60 -18.66 -58.05
CA ASN A 136 0.07 -19.39 -56.89
C ASN A 136 -0.47 -20.77 -57.30
N CYS A 137 -1.10 -20.88 -58.48
CA CYS A 137 -1.55 -22.15 -59.04
C CYS A 137 -0.37 -23.10 -59.30
N HIS A 138 0.66 -22.62 -60.00
CA HIS A 138 1.88 -23.41 -60.23
C HIS A 138 2.57 -23.85 -58.94
N THR A 139 2.70 -22.93 -57.97
CA THR A 139 3.33 -23.22 -56.67
C THR A 139 2.56 -24.32 -55.92
N LYS A 140 1.22 -24.34 -56.06
CA LYS A 140 0.37 -25.37 -55.47
C LYS A 140 0.44 -26.70 -56.20
N GLU A 141 0.36 -26.70 -57.53
CA GLU A 141 0.26 -27.93 -58.34
C GLU A 141 1.60 -28.63 -58.54
N VAL A 142 2.69 -27.88 -58.71
CA VAL A 142 4.02 -28.43 -59.00
C VAL A 142 4.85 -28.64 -57.72
N HIS A 143 4.75 -27.71 -56.75
CA HIS A 143 5.55 -27.75 -55.52
C HIS A 143 4.74 -28.15 -54.28
N GLY A 144 3.43 -28.36 -54.39
CA GLY A 144 2.59 -28.83 -53.27
C GLY A 144 2.39 -27.80 -52.15
N ILE A 145 2.76 -26.55 -52.36
CA ILE A 145 2.69 -25.50 -51.33
C ILE A 145 1.28 -24.91 -51.34
N THR A 146 0.46 -25.32 -50.36
CA THR A 146 -0.97 -24.95 -50.26
C THR A 146 -1.25 -23.80 -49.30
N ASP A 147 -0.40 -23.61 -48.29
CA ASP A 147 -0.59 -22.57 -47.27
C ASP A 147 0.43 -21.43 -47.43
N LEU A 148 -0.01 -20.35 -48.07
CA LEU A 148 0.77 -19.13 -48.24
C LEU A 148 0.96 -18.36 -46.92
N SER A 149 0.22 -18.71 -45.85
CA SER A 149 0.39 -18.11 -44.51
C SER A 149 1.64 -18.60 -43.77
N LEU A 150 2.23 -19.72 -44.22
CA LEU A 150 3.54 -20.20 -43.76
C LEU A 150 4.68 -19.23 -44.09
N PHE A 151 4.47 -18.32 -45.04
CA PHE A 151 5.45 -17.35 -45.51
C PHE A 151 5.25 -15.95 -44.92
N VAL A 152 4.20 -15.72 -44.12
CA VAL A 152 3.90 -14.41 -43.50
C VAL A 152 3.32 -14.60 -42.09
N LYS A 153 4.16 -14.55 -41.06
CA LYS A 153 3.69 -14.50 -39.66
C LYS A 153 3.52 -13.06 -39.19
N ARG A 154 2.36 -12.73 -38.59
CA ARG A 154 2.14 -11.46 -37.88
C ARG A 154 2.73 -11.55 -36.47
N ARG A 155 3.45 -10.50 -36.05
CA ARG A 155 4.10 -10.42 -34.74
C ARG A 155 3.08 -10.27 -33.61
N LYS A 156 3.27 -11.00 -32.49
CA LYS A 156 2.71 -10.66 -31.17
C LYS A 156 3.86 -10.17 -30.29
N LEU A 157 3.83 -8.91 -29.86
CA LEU A 157 4.85 -8.32 -28.98
C LEU A 157 4.58 -8.71 -27.51
N PRO A 158 5.61 -9.11 -26.73
CA PRO A 158 5.48 -9.24 -25.27
C PRO A 158 5.68 -7.89 -24.53
N ARG A 159 5.00 -7.72 -23.38
CA ARG A 159 4.94 -6.46 -22.58
C ARG A 159 6.22 -6.22 -21.76
N LYS A 160 6.95 -5.13 -22.04
CA LYS A 160 8.22 -4.72 -21.40
C LYS A 160 8.08 -4.21 -19.95
N GLU A 161 6.92 -3.66 -19.57
CA GLU A 161 6.68 -3.01 -18.27
C GLU A 161 6.72 -3.98 -17.06
N VAL A 162 6.37 -5.25 -17.27
CA VAL A 162 6.21 -6.22 -16.19
C VAL A 162 7.55 -6.67 -15.59
N LYS A 163 8.61 -6.80 -16.41
CA LYS A 163 9.93 -7.22 -15.93
C LYS A 163 10.63 -6.15 -15.09
N ILE A 164 10.41 -4.86 -15.39
CA ILE A 164 11.01 -3.74 -14.65
C ILE A 164 10.42 -3.67 -13.24
N ALA A 165 9.10 -3.85 -13.10
CA ALA A 165 8.43 -3.83 -11.80
C ALA A 165 8.91 -4.96 -10.86
N THR A 166 9.16 -6.15 -11.40
CA THR A 166 9.71 -7.28 -10.64
C THR A 166 11.13 -7.03 -10.18
N GLY A 167 12.00 -6.47 -11.03
CA GLY A 167 13.37 -6.10 -10.64
C GLY A 167 13.41 -5.04 -9.54
N MET A 168 12.51 -4.06 -9.58
CA MET A 168 12.42 -3.01 -8.54
C MET A 168 12.00 -3.55 -7.17
N ASN A 169 11.14 -4.58 -7.12
CA ASN A 169 10.78 -5.24 -5.86
C ASN A 169 11.94 -6.04 -5.27
N GLU A 170 12.72 -6.71 -6.12
CA GLU A 170 13.92 -7.43 -5.69
C GLU A 170 14.98 -6.47 -5.14
N ALA A 171 15.19 -5.32 -5.79
CA ALA A 171 16.05 -4.25 -5.30
C ALA A 171 15.58 -3.71 -3.94
N GLY A 172 14.28 -3.42 -3.79
CA GLY A 172 13.69 -2.99 -2.52
C GLY A 172 13.93 -3.97 -1.36
N ASN A 173 13.80 -5.28 -1.63
CA ASN A 173 14.10 -6.32 -0.65
C ASN A 173 15.58 -6.37 -0.25
N LEU A 174 16.50 -6.16 -1.19
CA LEU A 174 17.93 -6.10 -0.91
C LEU A 174 18.30 -4.86 -0.07
N PHE A 175 17.74 -3.69 -0.37
CA PHE A 175 17.93 -2.48 0.44
C PHE A 175 17.38 -2.65 1.85
N LYS A 176 16.23 -3.33 2.01
CA LYS A 176 15.64 -3.69 3.31
C LYS A 176 16.58 -4.54 4.16
N ILE A 177 17.26 -5.53 3.55
CA ILE A 177 18.26 -6.36 4.25
C ILE A 177 19.50 -5.53 4.62
N SER A 178 19.88 -4.61 3.74
CA SER A 178 21.01 -3.69 3.93
C SER A 178 20.69 -2.54 4.90
N LYS A 179 19.46 -2.47 5.44
CA LYS A 179 18.95 -1.43 6.35
C LYS A 179 18.98 -0.01 5.76
N LEU A 180 19.04 0.10 4.44
CA LEU A 180 18.87 1.34 3.69
C LEU A 180 17.38 1.59 3.50
N TRP A 181 16.73 2.10 4.56
CA TRP A 181 15.28 2.16 4.64
C TRP A 181 14.66 3.21 3.71
N ARG A 182 15.38 4.29 3.39
CA ARG A 182 14.89 5.36 2.51
C ARG A 182 14.84 4.85 1.07
N GLU A 183 15.96 4.31 0.62
CA GLU A 183 16.16 3.77 -0.73
C GLU A 183 15.28 2.53 -0.96
N ALA A 184 15.09 1.69 0.06
CA ALA A 184 14.12 0.60 0.02
C ALA A 184 12.69 1.10 -0.21
N GLY A 185 12.27 2.14 0.53
CA GLY A 185 10.96 2.77 0.35
C GLY A 185 10.78 3.30 -1.06
N ASP A 186 11.76 4.03 -1.58
CA ASP A 186 11.71 4.63 -2.92
C ASP A 186 11.62 3.56 -4.03
N ALA A 187 12.35 2.45 -3.88
CA ALA A 187 12.29 1.33 -4.81
C ALA A 187 10.90 0.65 -4.81
N PHE A 188 10.30 0.46 -3.64
CA PHE A 188 8.95 -0.10 -3.52
C PHE A 188 7.87 0.84 -4.07
N VAL A 189 7.99 2.15 -3.86
CA VAL A 189 7.06 3.14 -4.44
C VAL A 189 7.13 3.10 -5.97
N ARG A 190 8.34 3.12 -6.55
CA ARG A 190 8.49 3.02 -8.02
C ARG A 190 7.89 1.73 -8.56
N SER A 191 8.09 0.60 -7.87
CA SER A 191 7.47 -0.66 -8.27
C SER A 191 5.94 -0.58 -8.19
N ALA A 192 5.40 0.01 -7.12
CA ALA A 192 3.97 0.18 -6.92
C ALA A 192 3.34 1.07 -8.01
N GLU A 193 4.02 2.15 -8.42
CA GLU A 193 3.57 3.03 -9.51
C GLU A 193 3.51 2.30 -10.86
N ILE A 194 4.51 1.48 -11.17
CA ILE A 194 4.50 0.66 -12.40
C ILE A 194 3.35 -0.36 -12.35
N HIS A 195 3.12 -0.99 -11.20
CA HIS A 195 1.99 -1.92 -11.04
C HIS A 195 0.63 -1.22 -11.05
N ALA A 196 0.54 0.02 -10.57
CA ALA A 196 -0.67 0.83 -10.63
C ALA A 196 -1.02 1.27 -12.06
N ALA A 197 0.00 1.54 -12.89
CA ALA A 197 -0.18 1.81 -14.31
C ALA A 197 -0.72 0.58 -15.08
N ALA A 198 -0.41 -0.63 -14.61
CA ALA A 198 -0.96 -1.86 -15.15
C ALA A 198 -2.38 -2.13 -14.60
N THR A 199 -3.40 -2.11 -15.46
CA THR A 199 -4.82 -2.22 -15.07
C THR A 199 -5.17 -3.48 -14.27
N ASP A 200 -4.40 -4.57 -14.39
CA ASP A 200 -4.70 -5.88 -13.83
C ASP A 200 -4.03 -6.15 -12.47
N ARG A 201 -3.10 -5.29 -12.01
CA ARG A 201 -2.21 -5.56 -10.86
C ARG A 201 -2.35 -4.58 -9.69
N LYS A 202 -3.57 -4.09 -9.45
CA LYS A 202 -3.86 -3.20 -8.31
C LYS A 202 -3.50 -3.81 -6.95
N HIS A 203 -3.68 -5.13 -6.79
CA HIS A 203 -3.32 -5.83 -5.56
C HIS A 203 -1.83 -5.74 -5.25
N ASP A 204 -0.99 -6.00 -6.26
CA ASP A 204 0.47 -5.99 -6.12
C ASP A 204 0.96 -4.56 -5.87
N ALA A 205 0.34 -3.56 -6.53
CA ALA A 205 0.60 -2.15 -6.26
C ALA A 205 0.32 -1.80 -4.80
N ALA A 206 -0.86 -2.17 -4.27
CA ALA A 206 -1.22 -1.89 -2.87
C ALA A 206 -0.28 -2.57 -1.87
N SER A 207 0.12 -3.82 -2.15
CA SER A 207 1.09 -4.56 -1.34
C SER A 207 2.47 -3.88 -1.34
N ASN A 208 2.92 -3.38 -2.47
CA ASN A 208 4.22 -2.70 -2.57
C ASN A 208 4.21 -1.34 -1.88
N TYR A 209 3.11 -0.58 -1.98
CA TYR A 209 2.94 0.64 -1.17
C TYR A 209 2.93 0.35 0.35
N ALA A 210 2.36 -0.79 0.78
CA ALA A 210 2.39 -1.19 2.18
C ALA A 210 3.82 -1.53 2.66
N GLU A 211 4.61 -2.22 1.83
CA GLU A 211 6.02 -2.49 2.12
C GLU A 211 6.87 -1.21 2.12
N ALA A 212 6.58 -0.27 1.21
CA ALA A 212 7.19 1.06 1.21
C ALA A 212 6.88 1.81 2.52
N ALA A 213 5.62 1.83 2.95
CA ALA A 213 5.21 2.45 4.20
C ALA A 213 5.94 1.87 5.42
N ASN A 214 6.12 0.55 5.47
CA ASN A 214 6.89 -0.11 6.53
C ASN A 214 8.35 0.34 6.58
N CYS A 215 8.94 0.63 5.41
CA CYS A 215 10.29 1.17 5.31
C CYS A 215 10.35 2.65 5.72
N TYR A 216 9.44 3.47 5.21
CA TYR A 216 9.37 4.90 5.54
C TYR A 216 9.01 5.16 7.00
N ARG A 217 8.23 4.31 7.67
CA ARG A 217 7.92 4.46 9.10
C ARG A 217 9.18 4.56 9.98
N LYS A 218 10.32 4.03 9.52
CA LYS A 218 11.61 4.11 10.23
C LYS A 218 12.44 5.36 9.91
N VAL A 219 12.10 6.06 8.83
CA VAL A 219 12.87 7.20 8.29
C VAL A 219 12.08 8.49 8.41
N ASN A 220 10.86 8.49 7.86
CA ASN A 220 9.95 9.62 7.80
C ASN A 220 8.49 9.14 7.93
N PRO A 221 7.85 9.42 9.08
CA PRO A 221 6.45 9.06 9.33
C PRO A 221 5.45 9.67 8.34
N GLN A 222 5.69 10.89 7.85
CA GLN A 222 4.76 11.57 6.92
C GLN A 222 4.69 10.85 5.57
N GLN A 223 5.85 10.47 5.01
CA GLN A 223 5.89 9.69 3.76
C GLN A 223 5.28 8.30 3.92
N ALA A 224 5.34 7.72 5.13
CA ALA A 224 4.67 6.47 5.42
C ALA A 224 3.14 6.62 5.38
N ILE A 225 2.60 7.71 5.92
CA ILE A 225 1.16 8.01 5.88
C ILE A 225 0.69 8.18 4.43
N ASP A 226 1.42 8.92 3.60
CA ASP A 226 1.09 9.10 2.18
C ASP A 226 1.01 7.76 1.43
N CYS A 227 1.96 6.86 1.70
CA CYS A 227 1.96 5.51 1.12
C CYS A 227 0.80 4.67 1.63
N LEU A 228 0.48 4.73 2.94
CA LEU A 228 -0.65 4.01 3.53
C LEU A 228 -2.00 4.51 3.02
N MET A 229 -2.14 5.81 2.80
CA MET A 229 -3.35 6.39 2.18
C MET A 229 -3.58 5.79 0.78
N LYS A 230 -2.55 5.81 -0.07
CA LYS A 230 -2.63 5.17 -1.41
C LYS A 230 -2.96 3.68 -1.33
N THR A 231 -2.39 2.97 -0.36
CA THR A 231 -2.71 1.55 -0.10
C THR A 231 -4.19 1.37 0.29
N ALA A 232 -4.69 2.18 1.23
CA ALA A 232 -6.07 2.09 1.73
C ALA A 232 -7.09 2.42 0.63
N GLU A 233 -6.84 3.46 -0.17
CA GLU A 233 -7.65 3.82 -1.35
C GLU A 233 -7.69 2.67 -2.36
N THR A 234 -6.53 2.07 -2.69
CA THR A 234 -6.47 0.95 -3.63
C THR A 234 -7.24 -0.27 -3.12
N TYR A 235 -7.15 -0.59 -1.82
CA TYR A 235 -7.91 -1.70 -1.25
C TYR A 235 -9.42 -1.42 -1.15
N THR A 236 -9.79 -0.16 -0.96
CA THR A 236 -11.19 0.30 -0.97
C THR A 236 -11.79 0.15 -2.37
N ASP A 237 -11.06 0.59 -3.41
CA ASP A 237 -11.45 0.42 -4.82
C ASP A 237 -11.61 -1.05 -5.22
N MET A 238 -10.81 -1.93 -4.62
CA MET A 238 -10.90 -3.38 -4.84
C MET A 238 -12.04 -4.05 -4.07
N GLY A 239 -12.75 -3.33 -3.20
CA GLY A 239 -13.79 -3.86 -2.31
C GLY A 239 -13.26 -4.68 -1.14
N ARG A 240 -11.98 -4.57 -0.79
CA ARG A 240 -11.36 -5.27 0.36
C ARG A 240 -11.33 -4.38 1.60
N PHE A 241 -12.51 -4.03 2.13
CA PHE A 241 -12.67 -3.09 3.24
C PHE A 241 -11.98 -3.54 4.53
N ASN A 242 -11.94 -4.84 4.81
CA ASN A 242 -11.20 -5.37 5.95
C ASN A 242 -9.69 -5.07 5.90
N MET A 243 -9.08 -4.99 4.72
CA MET A 243 -7.67 -4.61 4.57
C MET A 243 -7.50 -3.10 4.66
N ALA A 244 -8.38 -2.33 3.99
CA ALA A 244 -8.38 -0.87 4.10
C ALA A 244 -8.49 -0.40 5.57
N ALA A 245 -9.40 -1.00 6.34
CA ALA A 245 -9.57 -0.71 7.76
C ALA A 245 -8.31 -0.97 8.59
N LYS A 246 -7.54 -2.04 8.29
CA LYS A 246 -6.27 -2.31 8.97
C LYS A 246 -5.25 -1.20 8.72
N TYR A 247 -5.15 -0.73 7.48
CA TYR A 247 -4.22 0.34 7.13
C TYR A 247 -4.64 1.69 7.73
N HIS A 248 -5.94 2.00 7.79
CA HIS A 248 -6.44 3.16 8.54
C HIS A 248 -6.09 3.08 10.04
N CYS A 249 -6.19 1.90 10.66
CA CYS A 249 -5.71 1.71 12.04
C CYS A 249 -4.20 1.96 12.17
N THR A 250 -3.39 1.45 11.23
CA THR A 250 -1.94 1.67 11.24
C THR A 250 -1.58 3.14 11.03
N MET A 251 -2.30 3.86 10.16
CA MET A 251 -2.14 5.31 9.99
C MET A 251 -2.44 6.05 11.30
N ALA A 252 -3.55 5.70 11.95
CA ALA A 252 -3.92 6.30 13.23
C ALA A 252 -2.86 6.02 14.31
N GLU A 253 -2.29 4.82 14.37
CA GLU A 253 -1.18 4.48 15.29
C GLU A 253 0.09 5.34 15.03
N ILE A 254 0.39 5.68 13.77
CA ILE A 254 1.53 6.57 13.43
C ILE A 254 1.25 8.00 13.91
N PHE A 255 0.02 8.49 13.76
CA PHE A 255 -0.38 9.77 14.36
C PHE A 255 -0.37 9.73 15.90
N GLU A 256 -0.60 8.58 16.53
CA GLU A 256 -0.45 8.45 17.98
C GLU A 256 1.02 8.56 18.43
N SER A 257 1.96 7.96 17.69
CA SER A 257 3.36 7.84 18.13
C SER A 257 4.24 9.01 17.73
N ASP A 258 4.16 9.47 16.47
CA ASP A 258 5.22 10.28 15.87
C ASP A 258 4.83 11.76 15.72
N ALA A 259 3.54 12.05 15.50
CA ALA A 259 3.01 13.40 15.40
C ALA A 259 1.62 13.43 16.06
N PRO A 260 1.50 13.77 17.36
CA PRO A 260 0.27 13.64 18.16
C PRO A 260 -0.81 14.63 17.74
N ASP A 261 -1.35 14.43 16.54
CA ASP A 261 -2.58 15.03 16.06
C ASP A 261 -3.73 14.07 16.39
N MET A 262 -4.29 14.28 17.59
CA MET A 262 -5.41 13.49 18.09
C MET A 262 -6.66 13.62 17.21
N ALA A 263 -6.82 14.72 16.46
CA ALA A 263 -7.98 14.94 15.61
C ALA A 263 -7.90 14.09 14.33
N GLN A 264 -6.73 14.05 13.69
CA GLN A 264 -6.49 13.19 12.51
C GLN A 264 -6.51 11.70 12.88
N ALA A 265 -5.89 11.31 14.00
CA ALA A 265 -5.96 9.93 14.50
C ALA A 265 -7.41 9.49 14.75
N MET A 266 -8.23 10.36 15.34
CA MET A 266 -9.66 10.09 15.58
C MET A 266 -10.43 9.92 14.27
N ALA A 267 -10.14 10.71 13.23
CA ALA A 267 -10.80 10.59 11.93
C ALA A 267 -10.52 9.22 11.28
N HIS A 268 -9.25 8.79 11.24
CA HIS A 268 -8.89 7.50 10.67
C HIS A 268 -9.41 6.30 11.48
N TYR A 269 -9.43 6.37 12.81
CA TYR A 269 -10.07 5.32 13.60
C TYR A 269 -11.59 5.26 13.40
N GLN A 270 -12.25 6.39 13.13
CA GLN A 270 -13.67 6.42 12.81
C GLN A 270 -13.93 5.74 11.46
N GLU A 271 -13.17 6.07 10.42
CA GLU A 271 -13.25 5.42 9.11
C GLU A 271 -13.00 3.91 9.21
N ALA A 272 -11.97 3.51 9.95
CA ALA A 272 -11.68 2.09 10.20
C ALA A 272 -12.84 1.38 10.92
N ALA A 273 -13.45 2.02 11.91
CA ALA A 273 -14.61 1.48 12.62
C ALA A 273 -15.82 1.28 11.69
N ASP A 274 -16.07 2.24 10.80
CA ASP A 274 -17.18 2.19 9.86
C ASP A 274 -16.98 1.06 8.83
N PHE A 275 -15.76 0.87 8.32
CA PHE A 275 -15.43 -0.28 7.47
C PHE A 275 -15.61 -1.62 8.19
N TYR A 276 -15.13 -1.75 9.43
CA TYR A 276 -15.29 -2.99 10.20
C TYR A 276 -16.76 -3.26 10.56
N LYS A 277 -17.55 -2.22 10.80
CA LYS A 277 -18.99 -2.34 11.07
C LYS A 277 -19.75 -2.83 9.83
N GLY A 278 -19.35 -2.38 8.63
CA GLY A 278 -19.87 -2.85 7.35
C GLY A 278 -19.55 -4.32 7.04
N GLU A 279 -18.36 -4.78 7.40
CA GLU A 279 -17.88 -6.16 7.18
C GLU A 279 -18.28 -7.15 8.30
N GLU A 280 -19.20 -6.78 9.18
CA GLU A 280 -19.63 -7.54 10.37
C GLU A 280 -18.51 -7.91 11.37
N SER A 281 -17.33 -7.29 11.25
CA SER A 281 -16.18 -7.47 12.15
C SER A 281 -16.33 -6.63 13.43
N ARG A 282 -17.36 -6.91 14.23
CA ARG A 282 -17.72 -6.08 15.39
C ARG A 282 -16.63 -5.96 16.45
N SER A 283 -15.87 -7.02 16.74
CA SER A 283 -14.80 -6.94 17.73
C SER A 283 -13.69 -5.95 17.34
N SER A 284 -13.37 -5.88 16.05
CA SER A 284 -12.39 -4.92 15.51
C SER A 284 -12.97 -3.51 15.48
N ALA A 285 -14.24 -3.38 15.08
CA ALA A 285 -14.96 -2.11 15.12
C ALA A 285 -15.00 -1.52 16.55
N THR A 286 -15.34 -2.35 17.55
CA THR A 286 -15.38 -1.94 18.97
C THR A 286 -14.03 -1.40 19.44
N LYS A 287 -12.92 -2.06 19.09
CA LYS A 287 -11.57 -1.57 19.44
C LYS A 287 -11.30 -0.17 18.85
N CYS A 288 -11.66 0.05 17.60
CA CYS A 288 -11.49 1.35 16.93
C CYS A 288 -12.41 2.41 17.55
N MET A 289 -13.68 2.07 17.81
CA MET A 289 -14.66 2.96 18.44
C MET A 289 -14.23 3.41 19.84
N ILE A 290 -13.67 2.50 20.65
CA ILE A 290 -13.14 2.84 21.97
C ILE A 290 -12.01 3.87 21.85
N LYS A 291 -11.10 3.70 20.90
CA LYS A 291 -10.03 4.69 20.62
C LYS A 291 -10.61 6.05 20.20
N VAL A 292 -11.58 6.07 19.30
CA VAL A 292 -12.31 7.30 18.91
C VAL A 292 -12.91 7.99 20.14
N ALA A 293 -13.59 7.24 21.01
CA ALA A 293 -14.22 7.79 22.21
C ALA A 293 -13.19 8.33 23.22
N GLN A 294 -12.07 7.63 23.40
CA GLN A 294 -10.97 8.07 24.25
C GLN A 294 -10.35 9.38 23.76
N TYR A 295 -10.15 9.54 22.45
CA TYR A 295 -9.65 10.79 21.85
C TYR A 295 -10.68 11.91 21.89
N ALA A 296 -11.95 11.61 21.60
CA ALA A 296 -13.03 12.59 21.73
C ALA A 296 -13.12 13.16 23.16
N ALA A 297 -12.95 12.31 24.19
CA ALA A 297 -12.91 12.74 25.58
C ALA A 297 -11.68 13.63 25.91
N GLN A 298 -10.53 13.37 25.30
CA GLN A 298 -9.33 14.22 25.45
C GLN A 298 -9.51 15.58 24.78
N LEU A 299 -10.13 15.61 23.60
CA LEU A 299 -10.53 16.81 22.85
C LEU A 299 -11.76 17.53 23.44
N GLU A 300 -12.27 17.06 24.58
CA GLU A 300 -13.40 17.62 25.33
C GLU A 300 -14.77 17.54 24.62
N ASP A 301 -14.88 16.74 23.55
CA ASP A 301 -16.16 16.34 22.97
C ASP A 301 -16.75 15.15 23.74
N TYR A 302 -17.13 15.43 24.99
CA TYR A 302 -17.71 14.42 25.89
C TYR A 302 -19.02 13.84 25.37
N LYS A 303 -19.82 14.63 24.64
CA LYS A 303 -21.12 14.18 24.10
C LYS A 303 -20.94 13.06 23.08
N ARG A 304 -19.98 13.22 22.16
CA ARG A 304 -19.66 12.18 21.18
C ARG A 304 -19.06 10.95 21.86
N ALA A 305 -18.14 11.14 22.81
CA ALA A 305 -17.52 10.04 23.56
C ALA A 305 -18.57 9.18 24.30
N ILE A 306 -19.51 9.81 25.02
CA ILE A 306 -20.60 9.13 25.74
C ILE A 306 -21.39 8.23 24.79
N LYS A 307 -21.86 8.78 23.67
CA LYS A 307 -22.67 8.03 22.70
C LYS A 307 -21.96 6.77 22.22
N ILE A 308 -20.67 6.88 21.91
CA ILE A 308 -19.86 5.76 21.41
C ILE A 308 -19.65 4.72 22.52
N PHE A 309 -19.28 5.14 23.74
CA PHE A 309 -19.11 4.22 24.85
C PHE A 309 -20.41 3.49 25.23
N GLU A 310 -21.56 4.18 25.20
CA GLU A 310 -22.86 3.55 25.45
C GLU A 310 -23.25 2.54 24.38
N GLU A 311 -23.01 2.85 23.10
CA GLU A 311 -23.27 1.92 21.99
C GLU A 311 -22.43 0.64 22.14
N VAL A 312 -21.13 0.80 22.43
CA VAL A 312 -20.21 -0.32 22.67
C VAL A 312 -20.62 -1.12 23.91
N ALA A 313 -20.85 -0.46 25.03
CA ALA A 313 -21.13 -1.12 26.30
C ALA A 313 -22.46 -1.89 26.28
N THR A 314 -23.49 -1.34 25.63
CA THR A 314 -24.79 -2.01 25.47
C THR A 314 -24.66 -3.29 24.65
N TRP A 315 -23.86 -3.25 23.57
CA TRP A 315 -23.60 -4.44 22.77
C TRP A 315 -22.80 -5.50 23.52
N GLU A 316 -21.78 -5.10 24.28
CA GLU A 316 -20.99 -6.03 25.08
C GLU A 316 -21.75 -6.62 26.27
N ALA A 317 -22.70 -5.87 26.85
CA ALA A 317 -23.55 -6.34 27.94
C ALA A 317 -24.45 -7.50 27.53
N ASP A 318 -24.89 -7.52 26.27
CA ASP A 318 -25.69 -8.61 25.69
C ASP A 318 -24.89 -9.93 25.58
N HIS A 319 -23.57 -9.83 25.41
CA HIS A 319 -22.69 -10.98 25.24
C HIS A 319 -22.13 -11.47 26.58
N GLN A 320 -22.50 -12.69 27.00
CA GLN A 320 -22.09 -13.29 28.29
C GLN A 320 -20.56 -13.26 28.53
N THR A 321 -19.74 -13.38 27.48
CA THR A 321 -18.27 -13.38 27.57
C THR A 321 -17.67 -11.99 27.74
N LEU A 322 -18.35 -10.94 27.25
CA LEU A 322 -17.87 -9.56 27.25
C LEU A 322 -18.45 -8.72 28.39
N LYS A 323 -19.30 -9.31 29.25
CA LYS A 323 -19.90 -8.63 30.42
C LYS A 323 -18.90 -7.92 31.32
N TYR A 324 -17.69 -8.47 31.47
CA TYR A 324 -16.64 -7.82 32.25
C TYR A 324 -16.05 -6.59 31.57
N ALA A 325 -15.91 -6.61 30.24
CA ALA A 325 -15.45 -5.47 29.46
C ALA A 325 -16.51 -4.35 29.44
N ALA A 326 -17.80 -4.72 29.35
CA ALA A 326 -18.91 -3.77 29.38
C ALA A 326 -18.88 -2.88 30.62
N LYS A 327 -18.52 -3.44 31.80
CA LYS A 327 -18.39 -2.67 33.05
C LYS A 327 -17.37 -1.53 32.94
N ASN A 328 -16.24 -1.79 32.29
CA ASN A 328 -15.21 -0.78 32.08
C ASN A 328 -15.71 0.31 31.11
N HIS A 329 -16.40 -0.05 30.03
CA HIS A 329 -16.94 0.93 29.08
C HIS A 329 -18.07 1.77 29.68
N PHE A 330 -18.95 1.19 30.51
CA PHE A 330 -19.92 1.95 31.29
C PHE A 330 -19.24 2.92 32.26
N PHE A 331 -18.18 2.49 32.95
CA PHE A 331 -17.39 3.37 33.81
C PHE A 331 -16.77 4.56 33.04
N GLN A 332 -16.22 4.31 31.85
CA GLN A 332 -15.68 5.36 30.97
C GLN A 332 -16.77 6.34 30.51
N ALA A 333 -17.96 5.85 30.17
CA ALA A 333 -19.11 6.69 29.83
C ALA A 333 -19.55 7.57 31.01
N LEU A 334 -19.61 7.02 32.23
CA LEU A 334 -19.97 7.75 33.45
C LEU A 334 -18.97 8.87 33.77
N LEU A 335 -17.66 8.61 33.61
CA LEU A 335 -16.65 9.66 33.78
C LEU A 335 -16.81 10.78 32.77
N CYS A 336 -17.16 10.46 31.52
CA CYS A 336 -17.44 11.47 30.50
C CYS A 336 -18.72 12.27 30.83
N HIS A 337 -19.76 11.63 31.37
CA HIS A 337 -20.96 12.31 31.88
C HIS A 337 -20.62 13.28 33.01
N LEU A 338 -19.81 12.86 33.99
CA LEU A 338 -19.35 13.73 35.07
C LEU A 338 -18.60 14.95 34.53
N CYS A 339 -17.68 14.76 33.57
CA CYS A 339 -16.96 15.86 32.94
C CYS A 339 -17.91 16.82 32.19
N SER A 340 -18.90 16.29 31.46
CA SER A 340 -19.90 17.08 30.75
C SER A 340 -20.83 17.85 31.69
N ASP A 341 -21.27 17.22 32.77
CA ASP A 341 -22.14 17.83 33.78
C ASP A 341 -21.43 19.00 34.49
N LEU A 342 -20.14 18.84 34.80
CA LEU A 342 -19.32 19.89 35.41
C LEU A 342 -19.09 21.07 34.45
N ARG A 343 -18.82 20.79 33.17
CA ARG A 343 -18.73 21.84 32.14
C ARG A 343 -20.05 22.60 31.98
N SER A 344 -21.17 21.89 31.97
CA SER A 344 -22.51 22.48 31.88
C SER A 344 -22.82 23.36 33.10
N ARG A 345 -22.42 22.92 34.30
CA ARG A 345 -22.61 23.67 35.56
C ARG A 345 -21.79 24.96 35.60
N ARG A 346 -20.55 24.95 35.10
CA ARG A 346 -19.72 26.17 34.96
C ARG A 346 -20.35 27.20 34.02
N ILE A 347 -21.04 26.75 32.96
CA ILE A 347 -21.61 27.64 31.93
C ILE A 347 -23.00 28.14 32.30
N ARG A 348 -23.87 27.30 32.90
CA ARG A 348 -25.29 27.64 33.12
C ARG A 348 -25.62 28.03 34.56
N GLY A 349 -24.75 27.75 35.54
CA GLY A 349 -24.99 28.07 36.95
C GLY A 349 -26.19 27.36 37.58
N VAL A 350 -26.81 26.40 36.88
CA VAL A 350 -28.03 25.72 37.33
C VAL A 350 -27.69 24.47 38.14
N THR A 351 -28.35 24.35 39.29
CA THR A 351 -28.40 23.17 40.17
C THR A 351 -29.35 22.12 39.60
N GLU A 352 -29.08 21.62 38.40
CA GLU A 352 -29.80 20.46 37.87
C GLU A 352 -29.19 19.17 38.40
N LYS A 353 -30.05 18.15 38.54
CA LYS A 353 -29.66 16.79 38.92
C LYS A 353 -28.65 16.26 37.89
N PHE A 354 -27.54 15.67 38.34
CA PHE A 354 -26.51 15.15 37.43
C PHE A 354 -27.11 14.20 36.40
N ASN A 355 -26.83 14.43 35.11
CA ASN A 355 -27.19 13.46 34.06
C ASN A 355 -26.55 12.11 34.35
N THR A 356 -25.39 12.12 35.02
CA THR A 356 -24.71 10.94 35.54
C THR A 356 -25.62 10.07 36.42
N GLN A 357 -26.45 10.65 37.30
CA GLN A 357 -27.39 9.87 38.13
C GLN A 357 -28.50 9.20 37.30
N ASN A 358 -28.93 9.85 36.21
CA ASN A 358 -29.89 9.25 35.29
C ASN A 358 -29.25 8.12 34.48
N ALA A 359 -28.01 8.31 34.01
CA ALA A 359 -27.23 7.29 33.32
C ALA A 359 -26.98 6.06 34.22
N LEU A 360 -26.66 6.26 35.51
CA LEU A 360 -26.50 5.16 36.48
C LEU A 360 -27.73 4.26 36.57
N LYS A 361 -28.93 4.84 36.66
CA LYS A 361 -30.19 4.06 36.70
C LYS A 361 -30.41 3.26 35.43
N ARG A 362 -30.12 3.86 34.27
CA ARG A 362 -30.23 3.17 32.97
C ARG A 362 -29.23 2.01 32.87
N TYR A 363 -28.01 2.19 33.37
CA TYR A 363 -27.00 1.14 33.35
C TYR A 363 -27.30 0.01 34.36
N GLU A 364 -27.94 0.33 35.48
CA GLU A 364 -28.49 -0.65 36.43
C GLU A 364 -29.58 -1.51 35.77
N GLU A 365 -30.47 -0.91 34.98
CA GLU A 365 -31.49 -1.64 34.21
C GLU A 365 -30.88 -2.55 33.13
N ILE A 366 -29.84 -2.08 32.42
CA ILE A 366 -29.18 -2.83 31.35
C ILE A 366 -28.32 -3.97 31.89
N SER A 367 -27.58 -3.74 32.99
CA SER A 367 -26.69 -4.72 33.58
C SER A 367 -26.80 -4.72 35.10
N PRO A 368 -27.65 -5.59 35.69
CA PRO A 368 -27.76 -5.73 37.14
C PRO A 368 -26.43 -6.08 37.81
N SER A 369 -25.53 -6.76 37.07
CA SER A 369 -24.19 -7.10 37.54
C SER A 369 -23.26 -5.90 37.74
N PHE A 370 -23.63 -4.72 37.21
CA PHE A 370 -22.86 -3.49 37.35
C PHE A 370 -23.00 -2.86 38.74
N VAL A 371 -24.14 -3.04 39.41
CA VAL A 371 -24.42 -2.46 40.74
C VAL A 371 -23.43 -2.93 41.80
N ASP A 372 -23.05 -4.22 41.75
CA ASP A 372 -22.06 -4.80 42.66
C ASP A 372 -20.61 -4.42 42.33
N SER A 373 -20.40 -3.74 41.20
CA SER A 373 -19.07 -3.42 40.70
C SER A 373 -18.46 -2.24 41.46
N ARG A 374 -17.13 -2.23 41.58
CA ARG A 374 -16.41 -1.23 42.36
C ARG A 374 -16.49 0.14 41.71
N GLU A 375 -16.56 0.14 40.38
CA GLU A 375 -16.71 1.30 39.51
C GLU A 375 -18.03 2.04 39.80
N TYR A 376 -19.13 1.30 40.01
CA TYR A 376 -20.43 1.87 40.38
C TYR A 376 -20.40 2.56 41.75
N LYS A 377 -19.78 1.90 42.75
CA LYS A 377 -19.60 2.46 44.10
C LYS A 377 -18.73 3.72 44.06
N LEU A 378 -17.62 3.67 43.31
CA LEU A 378 -16.74 4.81 43.10
C LEU A 378 -17.52 6.00 42.52
N ILE A 379 -18.27 5.82 41.43
CA ILE A 379 -19.00 6.93 40.79
C ILE A 379 -20.03 7.55 41.74
N ASN A 380 -20.76 6.74 42.54
CA ASN A 380 -21.70 7.28 43.53
C ASN A 380 -21.01 8.09 44.63
N GLU A 381 -19.87 7.61 45.13
CA GLU A 381 -19.05 8.35 46.09
C GLU A 381 -18.49 9.64 45.49
N LEU A 382 -18.05 9.62 44.23
CA LEU A 382 -17.57 10.81 43.52
C LEU A 382 -18.69 11.83 43.32
N ILE A 383 -19.90 11.40 42.94
CA ILE A 383 -21.08 12.29 42.84
C ILE A 383 -21.37 12.94 44.20
N SER A 384 -21.37 12.16 45.28
CA SER A 384 -21.60 12.70 46.64
C SER A 384 -20.51 13.71 47.03
N CYS A 385 -19.23 13.42 46.73
CA CYS A 385 -18.14 14.35 46.99
C CYS A 385 -18.24 15.65 46.16
N LEU A 386 -18.77 15.56 44.93
CA LEU A 386 -19.01 16.72 44.07
C LEU A 386 -20.21 17.55 44.54
N GLU A 387 -21.23 16.93 45.13
CA GLU A 387 -22.34 17.62 45.80
C GLU A 387 -21.86 18.38 47.04
N ASP A 388 -21.01 17.74 47.84
CA ASP A 388 -20.43 18.30 49.07
C ASP A 388 -19.29 19.31 48.82
N LYS A 389 -18.84 19.47 47.56
CA LYS A 389 -17.63 20.25 47.17
C LYS A 389 -16.37 19.89 47.98
N ASN A 390 -16.22 18.65 48.41
CA ASN A 390 -15.11 18.23 49.28
C ASN A 390 -13.98 17.58 48.48
N GLN A 391 -12.94 18.38 48.17
CA GLN A 391 -11.80 17.94 47.36
C GLN A 391 -10.88 16.92 48.08
N VAL A 392 -10.81 16.98 49.41
CA VAL A 392 -9.98 16.07 50.23
C VAL A 392 -10.58 14.66 50.19
N LYS A 393 -11.88 14.56 50.44
CA LYS A 393 -12.63 13.30 50.38
C LYS A 393 -12.59 12.69 48.98
N PHE A 394 -12.72 13.51 47.93
CA PHE A 394 -12.56 13.07 46.55
C PHE A 394 -11.18 12.40 46.31
N THR A 395 -10.11 13.02 46.79
CA THR A 395 -8.75 12.50 46.62
C THR A 395 -8.53 11.20 47.39
N GLU A 396 -9.11 11.08 48.59
CA GLU A 396 -9.04 9.87 49.41
C GLU A 396 -9.80 8.69 48.78
N VAL A 397 -11.00 8.94 48.25
CA VAL A 397 -11.81 7.95 47.55
C VAL A 397 -11.07 7.42 46.31
N VAL A 398 -10.54 8.31 45.47
CA VAL A 398 -9.74 7.92 44.30
C VAL A 398 -8.48 7.14 44.69
N LYS A 399 -7.79 7.55 45.77
CA LYS A 399 -6.59 6.85 46.28
C LYS A 399 -6.92 5.45 46.81
N THR A 400 -8.08 5.29 47.44
CA THR A 400 -8.54 3.99 47.93
C THR A 400 -8.90 3.06 46.77
N PHE A 401 -9.52 3.62 45.72
CA PHE A 401 -9.79 2.88 44.50
C PHE A 401 -8.51 2.48 43.78
N ASP A 402 -7.53 3.38 43.58
CA ASP A 402 -6.28 3.08 42.86
C ASP A 402 -5.44 1.97 43.53
N LYS A 403 -5.52 1.85 44.87
CA LYS A 403 -4.87 0.75 45.61
C LYS A 403 -5.43 -0.63 45.24
N ILE A 404 -6.70 -0.69 44.85
CA ILE A 404 -7.42 -1.94 44.60
C ILE A 404 -7.49 -2.21 43.08
N SER A 405 -7.80 -1.18 42.30
CA SER A 405 -7.92 -1.20 40.85
C SER A 405 -7.06 -0.08 40.29
N ARG A 406 -5.90 -0.43 39.70
CA ARG A 406 -4.95 0.55 39.17
C ARG A 406 -5.59 1.37 38.06
N LEU A 407 -5.55 2.68 38.20
CA LEU A 407 -6.04 3.63 37.20
C LEU A 407 -4.99 3.82 36.10
N ASP A 408 -5.44 3.82 34.85
CA ASP A 408 -4.58 4.17 33.73
C ASP A 408 -4.39 5.70 33.61
N GLN A 409 -3.54 6.12 32.69
CA GLN A 409 -3.27 7.54 32.41
C GLN A 409 -4.53 8.29 31.95
N TRP A 410 -5.41 7.64 31.20
CA TRP A 410 -6.63 8.25 30.66
C TRP A 410 -7.64 8.55 31.77
N HIS A 411 -7.95 7.57 32.63
CA HIS A 411 -8.83 7.75 33.79
C HIS A 411 -8.27 8.81 34.74
N THR A 412 -6.95 8.77 34.99
CA THR A 412 -6.28 9.77 35.83
C THR A 412 -6.44 11.18 35.26
N SER A 413 -6.27 11.35 33.94
CA SER A 413 -6.42 12.67 33.30
C SER A 413 -7.82 13.25 33.47
N LEU A 414 -8.87 12.43 33.33
CA LEU A 414 -10.26 12.86 33.53
C LEU A 414 -10.57 13.14 35.00
N LEU A 415 -10.12 12.28 35.92
CA LEU A 415 -10.32 12.47 37.35
C LEU A 415 -9.62 13.73 37.87
N VAL A 416 -8.45 14.07 37.32
CA VAL A 416 -7.77 15.35 37.64
C VAL A 416 -8.57 16.54 37.10
N LYS A 417 -9.13 16.47 35.89
CA LYS A 417 -10.03 17.51 35.36
C LYS A 417 -11.27 17.70 36.24
N ILE A 418 -11.89 16.59 36.68
CA ILE A 418 -13.03 16.59 37.62
C ILE A 418 -12.63 17.23 38.96
N LYS A 419 -11.47 16.84 39.52
CA LYS A 419 -10.95 17.38 40.79
C LYS A 419 -10.70 18.89 40.73
N ARG A 420 -10.12 19.40 39.64
CA ARG A 420 -9.89 20.84 39.45
C ARG A 420 -11.20 21.62 39.47
N SER A 421 -12.22 21.09 38.82
CA SER A 421 -13.56 21.70 38.80
C SER A 421 -14.26 21.73 40.16
N CYS A 422 -13.78 20.97 41.15
CA CYS A 422 -14.31 20.96 42.53
C CYS A 422 -13.69 22.05 43.41
N GLY A 423 -12.50 22.56 43.04
CA GLY A 423 -11.78 23.59 43.80
C GLY A 423 -11.41 24.77 42.92
N ASP A 424 -12.38 25.65 42.65
CA ASP A 424 -12.11 27.00 42.19
C ASP A 424 -12.51 27.95 43.32
N GLU A 425 -11.51 28.46 44.06
CA GLU A 425 -11.51 29.84 44.59
C GLU A 425 -10.11 30.45 44.86
N ASP A 426 -8.96 29.72 44.86
CA ASP A 426 -7.69 30.34 45.32
C ASP A 426 -6.38 30.12 44.51
N ASP A 427 -6.37 29.58 43.28
CA ASP A 427 -5.10 29.26 42.58
C ASP A 427 -4.90 29.94 41.21
N ASP A 428 -5.63 31.02 40.91
CA ASP A 428 -5.47 31.81 39.66
C ASP A 428 -4.65 33.10 39.83
N ASP A 429 -3.92 33.26 40.95
CA ASP A 429 -3.13 34.49 41.25
C ASP A 429 -1.60 34.34 41.10
N LEU A 430 -1.10 33.28 40.46
CA LEU A 430 0.34 33.16 40.13
C LEU A 430 0.57 32.43 38.80
N LYS A 431 0.44 33.17 37.68
CA LYS A 431 1.33 33.00 36.52
C LYS A 431 1.32 34.18 35.56
#